data_AF-A0A6P1MMM8-F1
#
_entry.id   AF-A0A6P1MMM8-F1
#
_cell.length_a   1.000
_cell.length_b   1.000
_cell.length_c   1.000
_cell.angle_alpha   90.00
_cell.angle_beta   90.00
_cell.angle_gamma   90.00
#
_symmetry.space_group_name_H-M   'P 1'
#
loop_
_entity.id
_entity.type
_entity.pdbx_description
1 polymer ?
#
loop_
_entity_poly.entity_id
_entity_poly.type
_entity_poly.pdbx_seq_one_letter_code
_entity_poly.pdbx_strand_id
1 'polypeptide(L)'
;MNSTSYYAGYVDWAAKNNIISGVGNGKFEPDRKISREEMAAMLYRFASFMDSSLSKTTNSQVNYKDASDLSKWAVDAAAYCEQTGVITGREGGTFAPKETATRAEVTAILERFIENTVK
;
A
#
# COMPACT_ATOMS: atom_id res chain seq x y z
N MET A 1 12.60 -18.51 -2.82
CA MET A 1 12.56 -17.83 -1.51
C MET A 1 13.35 -18.66 -0.52
N ASN A 2 14.17 -18.06 0.34
CA ASN A 2 14.92 -18.81 1.35
C ASN A 2 13.98 -19.07 2.54
N SER A 3 13.48 -20.30 2.69
CA SER A 3 12.40 -20.66 3.64
C SER A 3 12.79 -20.59 5.12
N THR A 4 14.00 -20.12 5.44
CA THR A 4 14.55 -20.00 6.81
C THR A 4 14.65 -18.56 7.31
N SER A 5 14.36 -17.55 6.48
CA SER A 5 14.37 -16.14 6.91
C SER A 5 13.21 -15.83 7.85
N TYR A 6 13.42 -14.96 8.85
CA TYR A 6 12.40 -14.60 9.84
C TYR A 6 11.10 -14.03 9.24
N TYR A 7 11.18 -13.38 8.06
CA TYR A 7 10.03 -12.81 7.37
C TYR A 7 9.30 -13.80 6.43
N ALA A 8 9.87 -14.97 6.15
CA ALA A 8 9.42 -15.85 5.08
C ALA A 8 7.97 -16.32 5.28
N GLY A 9 7.59 -16.67 6.51
CA GLY A 9 6.22 -17.08 6.83
C GLY A 9 5.18 -15.98 6.62
N TYR A 10 5.52 -14.73 6.96
CA TYR A 10 4.62 -13.58 6.77
C TYR A 10 4.45 -13.24 5.29
N VAL A 11 5.53 -13.31 4.51
CA VAL A 11 5.48 -13.11 3.06
C VAL A 11 4.65 -14.20 2.39
N ASP A 12 4.85 -15.47 2.74
CA ASP A 12 4.06 -16.57 2.19
C ASP A 12 2.57 -16.44 2.54
N TRP A 13 2.24 -16.10 3.79
CA TRP A 13 0.87 -15.85 4.21
C TRP A 13 0.25 -14.68 3.44
N ALA A 14 0.95 -13.56 3.31
CA ALA A 14 0.43 -12.39 2.60
C ALA A 14 0.22 -12.67 1.10
N ALA A 15 1.11 -13.46 0.48
CA ALA A 15 0.97 -13.86 -0.91
C ALA A 15 -0.23 -14.79 -1.12
N LYS A 16 -0.41 -15.80 -0.25
CA LYS A 16 -1.57 -16.71 -0.28
C LYS A 16 -2.91 -16.00 -0.14
N ASN A 17 -2.93 -14.90 0.59
CA ASN A 17 -4.13 -14.08 0.81
C ASN A 17 -4.25 -12.91 -0.19
N ASN A 18 -3.47 -12.90 -1.28
CA ASN A 18 -3.48 -11.87 -2.33
C ASN A 18 -3.19 -10.43 -1.84
N ILE A 19 -2.54 -10.28 -0.68
CA ILE A 19 -2.15 -8.98 -0.13
C ILE A 19 -0.90 -8.46 -0.85
N ILE A 20 0.01 -9.35 -1.22
CA ILE A 20 1.24 -9.03 -1.97
C ILE A 20 1.36 -9.90 -3.22
N SER A 21 2.06 -9.39 -4.25
CA SER A 21 2.33 -10.13 -5.50
C SER A 21 3.83 -10.29 -5.79
N GLY A 22 4.70 -9.66 -5.00
CA GLY A 22 6.13 -9.59 -5.27
C GLY A 22 6.47 -8.70 -6.48
N VAL A 23 7.69 -8.83 -6.96
CA VAL A 23 8.25 -8.02 -8.07
C VAL A 23 8.29 -8.77 -9.41
N GLY A 24 7.63 -9.94 -9.47
CA GLY A 24 7.65 -10.83 -10.64
C GLY A 24 8.70 -11.95 -10.54
N ASN A 25 8.67 -12.89 -11.49
CA ASN A 25 9.59 -14.04 -11.57
C ASN A 25 9.70 -14.87 -10.27
N GLY A 26 8.62 -14.94 -9.49
CA GLY A 26 8.61 -15.64 -8.19
C GLY A 26 9.47 -14.99 -7.11
N LYS A 27 9.80 -13.70 -7.24
CA LYS A 27 10.61 -12.94 -6.28
C LYS A 27 9.77 -11.92 -5.50
N PHE A 28 10.12 -11.75 -4.23
CA PHE A 28 9.54 -10.71 -3.37
C PHE A 28 10.49 -9.51 -3.13
N GLU A 29 11.80 -9.75 -3.03
CA GLU A 29 12.82 -8.73 -2.72
C GLU A 29 12.61 -8.03 -1.36
N PRO A 30 12.77 -8.75 -0.24
CA PRO A 30 12.42 -8.27 1.10
C PRO A 30 13.28 -7.08 1.58
N ASP A 31 14.50 -6.94 1.07
CA ASP A 31 15.42 -5.85 1.44
C ASP A 31 15.28 -4.62 0.53
N ARG A 32 14.46 -4.71 -0.53
CA ARG A 32 14.23 -3.59 -1.44
C ARG A 32 13.36 -2.56 -0.73
N LYS A 33 13.71 -1.28 -0.89
CA LYS A 33 12.84 -0.17 -0.49
C LYS A 33 11.55 -0.22 -1.30
N ILE A 34 10.42 -0.18 -0.62
CA ILE A 34 9.09 -0.09 -1.24
C ILE A 34 8.75 1.36 -1.56
N SER A 35 8.05 1.56 -2.68
CA SER A 35 7.49 2.87 -3.04
C SER A 35 6.18 3.13 -2.30
N ARG A 36 5.74 4.39 -2.30
CA ARG A 36 4.46 4.79 -1.70
C ARG A 36 3.26 4.19 -2.41
N GLU A 37 3.31 4.05 -3.74
CA GLU A 37 2.23 3.38 -4.49
C GLU A 37 2.17 1.87 -4.22
N GLU A 38 3.31 1.22 -3.98
CA GLU A 38 3.36 -0.19 -3.56
C GLU A 38 2.77 -0.37 -2.17
N MET A 39 3.11 0.52 -1.23
CA MET A 39 2.54 0.52 0.11
C MET A 39 1.01 0.73 0.09
N ALA A 40 0.53 1.68 -0.71
CA ALA A 40 -0.90 1.92 -0.88
C ALA A 40 -1.62 0.65 -1.36
N ALA A 41 -1.08 -0.02 -2.38
CA ALA A 41 -1.67 -1.25 -2.90
C ALA A 41 -1.70 -2.38 -1.86
N MET A 42 -0.65 -2.51 -1.04
CA MET A 42 -0.64 -3.50 0.05
C MET A 42 -1.74 -3.23 1.08
N LEU A 43 -1.90 -1.98 1.51
CA LEU A 43 -2.91 -1.59 2.51
C LEU A 43 -4.33 -1.72 1.95
N TYR A 44 -4.53 -1.30 0.70
CA TYR A 44 -5.80 -1.46 -0.02
C TYR A 44 -6.24 -2.93 -0.10
N ARG A 45 -5.31 -3.83 -0.49
CA ARG A 45 -5.59 -5.27 -0.57
C ARG A 45 -5.80 -5.88 0.81
N PHE A 46 -5.05 -5.43 1.82
CA PHE A 46 -5.24 -5.88 3.19
C PHE A 46 -6.60 -5.46 3.76
N ALA A 47 -7.05 -4.23 3.50
CA ALA A 47 -8.40 -3.79 3.82
C ALA A 47 -9.46 -4.68 3.16
N SER A 48 -9.30 -4.95 1.86
CA SER A 48 -10.20 -5.83 1.10
C SER A 48 -10.25 -7.26 1.64
N PHE A 49 -9.10 -7.78 2.10
CA PHE A 49 -8.99 -9.08 2.72
C PHE A 49 -9.74 -9.14 4.07
N MET A 50 -9.66 -8.08 4.89
CA MET A 50 -10.38 -8.03 6.16
C MET A 50 -11.89 -7.91 5.94
N ASP A 51 -12.30 -7.00 5.07
CA ASP A 51 -13.67 -6.86 4.59
C ASP A 51 -13.67 -6.10 3.25
N SER A 52 -14.23 -6.72 2.22
CA SER A 52 -14.37 -6.13 0.87
C SER A 52 -15.08 -4.77 0.84
N SER A 53 -15.87 -4.44 1.87
CA SER A 53 -16.52 -3.13 2.01
C SER A 53 -15.52 -2.02 2.37
N LEU A 54 -14.43 -2.34 3.06
CA LEU A 54 -13.42 -1.39 3.51
C LEU A 54 -12.58 -0.85 2.35
N SER A 55 -12.36 -1.64 1.30
CA SER A 55 -11.60 -1.22 0.12
C SER A 55 -12.46 -0.62 -1.00
N LYS A 56 -13.71 -0.21 -0.70
CA LYS A 56 -14.56 0.43 -1.70
C LYS A 56 -14.18 1.90 -1.85
N THR A 57 -13.81 2.29 -3.07
CA THR A 57 -13.67 3.69 -3.45
C THR A 57 -14.99 4.18 -4.05
N THR A 58 -15.46 5.35 -3.63
CA THR A 58 -16.65 5.99 -4.23
C THR A 58 -16.32 6.70 -5.54
N ASN A 59 -15.04 7.04 -5.73
CA ASN A 59 -14.45 7.60 -6.94
C ASN A 59 -12.97 7.17 -7.03
N SER A 60 -12.51 6.71 -8.19
CA SER A 60 -11.10 6.38 -8.45
C SER A 60 -10.25 7.61 -8.81
N GLN A 61 -10.82 8.81 -8.74
CA GLN A 61 -10.07 10.05 -8.92
C GLN A 61 -9.19 10.31 -7.70
N VAL A 62 -7.91 10.57 -7.98
CA VAL A 62 -6.89 10.94 -6.99
C VAL A 62 -6.62 12.44 -7.11
N ASN A 63 -6.73 13.21 -6.03
CA ASN A 63 -6.60 14.67 -6.06
C ASN A 63 -5.18 15.15 -5.69
N TYR A 64 -4.17 14.57 -6.34
CA TYR A 64 -2.78 14.99 -6.21
C TYR A 64 -2.23 15.51 -7.54
N LYS A 65 -1.33 16.49 -7.47
CA LYS A 65 -0.75 17.13 -8.67
C LYS A 65 0.03 16.16 -9.55
N ASP A 66 0.58 15.12 -8.95
CA ASP A 66 1.36 14.05 -9.57
C ASP A 66 0.55 12.76 -9.72
N ALA A 67 -0.78 12.83 -9.73
CA ALA A 67 -1.64 11.66 -9.94
C ALA A 67 -1.37 10.96 -11.29
N SER A 68 -0.85 11.67 -12.30
CA SER A 68 -0.41 11.09 -13.57
C SER A 68 0.78 10.13 -13.44
N ASP A 69 1.55 10.25 -12.37
CA ASP A 69 2.76 9.43 -12.13
C ASP A 69 2.42 8.10 -11.44
N LEU A 70 1.16 7.94 -11.00
CA LEU A 70 0.67 6.67 -10.46
C LEU A 70 0.68 5.61 -11.54
N SER A 71 1.17 4.43 -11.17
CA SER A 71 0.92 3.24 -11.97
C SER A 71 -0.59 2.99 -12.05
N LYS A 72 -1.08 2.54 -13.22
CA LYS A 72 -2.52 2.25 -13.42
C LYS A 72 -3.11 1.33 -12.35
N TRP A 73 -2.34 0.35 -11.88
CA TRP A 73 -2.76 -0.60 -10.85
C TRP A 73 -2.81 0.00 -9.43
N ALA A 74 -2.23 1.18 -9.23
CA ALA A 74 -2.17 1.85 -7.95
C ALA A 74 -3.24 2.93 -7.77
N VAL A 75 -3.98 3.28 -8.84
CA VAL A 75 -4.94 4.40 -8.81
C VAL A 75 -6.02 4.18 -7.76
N ASP A 76 -6.69 3.03 -7.75
CA ASP A 76 -7.73 2.73 -6.76
C ASP A 76 -7.16 2.69 -5.34
N ALA A 77 -5.95 2.14 -5.18
CA ALA A 77 -5.28 2.06 -3.89
C ALA A 77 -4.89 3.45 -3.35
N ALA A 78 -4.41 4.35 -4.21
CA ALA A 78 -4.09 5.72 -3.87
C ALA A 78 -5.36 6.51 -3.53
N ALA A 79 -6.43 6.37 -4.32
CA ALA A 79 -7.72 7.00 -4.06
C ALA A 79 -8.32 6.53 -2.72
N TYR A 80 -8.24 5.23 -2.44
CA TYR A 80 -8.62 4.68 -1.14
C TYR A 80 -7.80 5.28 0.01
N CYS A 81 -6.48 5.33 -0.12
CA CYS A 81 -5.61 5.87 0.94
C CYS A 81 -5.85 7.37 1.16
N GLU A 82 -6.16 8.13 0.11
CA GLU A 82 -6.55 9.54 0.19
C GLU A 82 -7.89 9.68 0.93
N GLN A 83 -8.92 8.92 0.54
CA GLN A 83 -10.27 8.99 1.12
C GLN A 83 -10.30 8.58 2.60
N THR A 84 -9.49 7.61 2.98
CA THR A 84 -9.39 7.10 4.36
C THR A 84 -8.37 7.85 5.21
N GLY A 85 -7.56 8.72 4.60
CA GLY A 85 -6.46 9.42 5.30
C GLY A 85 -5.32 8.51 5.75
N VAL A 86 -5.26 7.27 5.27
CA VAL A 86 -4.21 6.30 5.62
C VAL A 86 -2.85 6.75 5.10
N ILE A 87 -2.82 7.20 3.84
CA ILE A 87 -1.65 7.87 3.26
C ILE A 87 -2.06 9.29 2.90
N THR A 88 -1.50 10.24 3.62
CA THR A 88 -1.64 11.66 3.28
C THR A 88 -0.57 12.05 2.27
N GLY A 89 -0.91 13.01 1.42
CA GLY A 89 0.01 13.66 0.51
C GLY A 89 1.12 14.41 1.26
N ARG A 90 2.12 14.84 0.51
CA ARG A 90 3.23 15.65 0.99
C ARG A 90 2.95 17.14 0.83
N GLU A 91 3.82 17.93 1.46
CA GLU A 91 3.86 19.37 1.24
C GLU A 91 3.98 19.66 -0.27
N GLY A 92 3.19 20.63 -0.75
CA GLY A 92 3.08 20.92 -2.18
C GLY A 92 1.94 20.21 -2.92
N GLY A 93 1.22 19.28 -2.27
CA GLY A 93 0.01 18.65 -2.83
C GLY A 93 0.30 17.47 -3.75
N THR A 94 1.31 16.67 -3.42
CA THR A 94 1.73 15.49 -4.17
C THR A 94 1.53 14.20 -3.39
N PHE A 95 1.26 13.10 -4.08
CA PHE A 95 1.25 11.77 -3.51
C PHE A 95 2.66 11.20 -3.37
N ALA A 96 3.56 11.55 -4.31
CA ALA A 96 4.90 11.03 -4.50
C ALA A 96 4.93 9.50 -4.73
N PRO A 97 4.27 8.97 -5.78
CA PRO A 97 4.03 7.53 -5.94
C PRO A 97 5.31 6.70 -6.03
N LYS A 98 6.35 7.22 -6.68
CA LYS A 98 7.62 6.52 -6.91
C LYS A 98 8.63 6.68 -5.78
N GLU A 99 8.37 7.60 -4.85
CA GLU A 99 9.26 7.81 -3.72
C GLU A 99 9.13 6.70 -2.68
N THR A 100 10.24 6.42 -2.00
CA THR A 100 10.28 5.43 -0.92
C THR A 100 9.83 6.03 0.40
N ALA A 101 9.16 5.24 1.23
CA ALA A 101 8.84 5.63 2.60
C ALA A 101 9.97 5.24 3.58
N THR A 102 10.24 6.11 4.53
CA THR A 102 11.08 5.84 5.71
C THR A 102 10.33 4.96 6.71
N ARG A 103 11.07 4.33 7.63
CA ARG A 103 10.47 3.50 8.70
C ARG A 103 9.48 4.29 9.55
N ALA A 104 9.78 5.56 9.85
CA ALA A 104 8.89 6.41 10.64
C ALA A 104 7.58 6.73 9.89
N GLU A 105 7.66 7.01 8.58
CA GLU A 105 6.47 7.20 7.75
C GLU A 105 5.61 5.92 7.70
N VAL A 106 6.24 4.74 7.56
CA VAL A 106 5.53 3.45 7.57
C VAL A 106 4.76 3.27 8.89
N THR A 107 5.39 3.55 10.03
CA THR A 107 4.73 3.44 11.34
C THR A 107 3.52 4.35 11.44
N ALA A 108 3.65 5.62 11.06
CA ALA A 108 2.52 6.56 11.08
C ALA A 108 1.38 6.14 10.14
N ILE A 109 1.71 5.55 8.99
CA ILE A 109 0.71 5.03 8.04
C ILE A 109 -0.04 3.84 8.63
N LEU A 110 0.66 2.91 9.30
CA LEU A 110 0.05 1.75 9.94
C LEU A 110 -0.86 2.15 11.12
N GLU A 111 -0.47 3.16 11.90
CA GLU A 111 -1.30 3.72 12.97
C GLU A 111 -2.62 4.27 12.41
N ARG A 112 -2.54 5.13 11.39
CA ARG A 112 -3.74 5.66 10.71
C ARG A 112 -4.59 4.57 10.07
N PHE A 113 -3.95 3.53 9.52
CA PHE A 113 -4.67 2.39 8.96
C PHE A 113 -5.56 1.73 10.02
N ILE A 114 -5.02 1.49 11.21
CA ILE A 114 -5.78 0.91 12.32
C ILE A 114 -6.90 1.87 12.72
N GLU A 115 -6.60 3.13 13.01
CA GLU A 115 -7.58 4.11 13.51
C GLU A 115 -8.72 4.41 12.53
N ASN A 116 -8.40 4.50 11.23
CA ASN A 116 -9.35 4.97 10.23
C ASN A 116 -10.07 3.84 9.49
N THR A 117 -9.52 2.62 9.49
CA THR A 117 -10.06 1.49 8.72
C THR A 117 -10.55 0.35 9.61
N VAL A 118 -9.82 0.01 10.67
CA VAL A 118 -10.10 -1.14 11.53
C VAL A 118 -10.82 -0.66 12.79
N LYS A 119 -12.13 -0.42 12.69
CA LYS A 119 -12.98 -0.09 13.83
C LYS A 119 -13.80 -1.28 14.28
#